data_AF-A0A919HU20-F1
#
_entry.id   AF-A0A919HU20-F1
#
_cell.length_a   1.000
_cell.length_b   1.000
_cell.length_c   1.000
_cell.angle_alpha   90.00
_cell.angle_beta   90.00
_cell.angle_gamma   90.00
#
_symmetry.space_group_name_H-M   'P 1'
#
loop_
_entity.id
_entity.type
_entity.pdbx_description
1 polymer ?
#
loop_
_entity_poly.entity_id
_entity_poly.type
_entity_poly.pdbx_seq_one_letter_code
_entity_poly.pdbx_strand_id
1 'polypeptide(L)'
;MGWSTLVAAELIAATRGLGFMVQSAGEFLATDVVLAGIAVIAIIAFTGTGSARAAAPDALAWRSTMSERLSITPLGPYIGAQVSGADLTRPLSDNQFEQLYHAVLRHQVVFLREQNITPAQQRDLALRFGDLHIHPVYPHAPGVEEIIVLDTHNDNPPDNDNWHTDVTFIDTPPAGAILAAKELPTTGGDTLWTSGIAAGKRCQNLSGSC
;
A
#
# COMPACT_ATOMS: atom_id res chain seq x y z
N MET A 1 8.37 3.70 -34.58
CA MET A 1 8.62 2.76 -33.47
C MET A 1 8.00 3.40 -32.25
N GLY A 2 6.73 3.08 -32.00
CA GLY A 2 5.87 3.79 -31.06
C GLY A 2 6.15 3.36 -29.63
N TRP A 3 6.01 4.31 -28.72
CA TRP A 3 6.03 4.11 -27.29
C TRP A 3 4.58 3.86 -26.90
N SER A 4 4.23 2.63 -26.55
CA SER A 4 2.93 2.30 -25.96
C SER A 4 3.19 1.98 -24.50
N THR A 5 2.68 2.83 -23.61
CA THR A 5 2.68 2.60 -22.16
C THR A 5 1.21 2.50 -21.77
N LEU A 6 0.76 1.32 -21.33
CA LEU A 6 -0.57 1.15 -20.77
C LEU A 6 -0.44 0.96 -19.26
N VAL A 7 -0.98 1.92 -18.52
CA VAL A 7 -0.84 1.99 -17.07
C VAL A 7 -2.21 2.19 -16.45
N ALA A 8 -2.59 1.30 -15.52
CA ALA A 8 -3.85 1.41 -14.79
C ALA A 8 -3.61 1.99 -13.40
N ALA A 9 -4.22 3.14 -13.07
CA ALA A 9 -4.12 3.85 -11.79
C ALA A 9 -5.49 3.99 -11.11
N GLU A 10 -5.55 3.95 -9.77
CA GLU A 10 -6.76 4.23 -8.97
C GLU A 10 -6.43 5.06 -7.73
N LEU A 11 -7.42 5.69 -7.08
CA LEU A 11 -7.24 6.68 -6.02
C LEU A 11 -8.04 6.30 -4.76
N ILE A 12 -7.36 6.12 -3.62
CA ILE A 12 -7.92 5.62 -2.34
C ILE A 12 -8.21 6.78 -1.39
N ALA A 13 -9.38 6.89 -0.76
CA ALA A 13 -9.61 7.83 0.36
C ALA A 13 -10.00 7.08 1.65
N ALA A 14 -9.48 7.49 2.82
CA ALA A 14 -9.84 6.88 4.10
C ALA A 14 -10.04 7.94 5.20
N THR A 15 -11.18 7.87 5.92
CA THR A 15 -11.52 8.81 7.02
C THR A 15 -11.92 8.14 8.34
N ARG A 16 -11.93 6.80 8.47
CA ARG A 16 -12.38 6.09 9.69
C ARG A 16 -11.71 4.71 9.86
N GLY A 17 -11.50 4.27 11.12
CA GLY A 17 -11.02 2.91 11.42
C GLY A 17 -10.41 2.76 12.82
N LEU A 18 -10.27 1.51 13.28
CA LEU A 18 -9.68 1.14 14.58
C LEU A 18 -8.23 1.65 14.73
N GLY A 19 -7.47 1.75 13.63
CA GLY A 19 -6.12 2.33 13.62
C GLY A 19 -6.06 3.81 14.00
N PHE A 20 -7.06 4.61 13.60
CA PHE A 20 -7.20 6.02 14.02
C PHE A 20 -7.51 6.13 15.53
N MET A 21 -8.31 5.21 16.06
CA MET A 21 -8.64 5.17 17.50
C MET A 21 -7.46 4.74 18.38
N VAL A 22 -6.63 3.80 17.92
CA VAL A 22 -5.44 3.36 18.66
C VAL A 22 -4.36 4.44 18.70
N GLN A 23 -4.22 5.23 17.63
CA GLN A 23 -3.29 6.37 17.57
C GLN A 23 -3.72 7.55 18.46
N SER A 24 -5.03 7.72 18.72
CA SER A 24 -5.58 8.74 19.62
C SER A 24 -5.52 8.37 21.12
N ALA A 25 -5.31 7.09 21.47
CA ALA A 25 -5.36 6.60 22.86
C ALA A 25 -4.02 6.70 23.62
N GLY A 26 -2.93 7.11 22.94
CA GLY A 26 -1.62 7.31 23.55
C GLY A 26 -1.47 8.58 24.41
N GLU A 27 -2.44 9.49 24.41
CA GLU A 27 -2.32 10.81 25.05
C GLU A 27 -2.81 10.89 26.53
N PHE A 28 -3.39 9.83 27.09
CA PHE A 28 -4.06 9.92 28.41
C PHE A 28 -3.36 9.27 29.62
N LEU A 29 -2.12 8.77 29.50
CA LEU A 29 -1.26 8.36 30.63
C LEU A 29 -1.97 7.51 31.72
N ALA A 30 -2.91 6.64 31.33
CA ALA A 30 -3.63 5.75 32.24
C ALA A 30 -2.89 4.41 32.39
N THR A 31 -1.84 4.40 33.20
CA THR A 31 -0.96 3.25 33.47
C THR A 31 -1.74 1.97 33.87
N ASP A 32 -2.89 2.14 34.54
CA ASP A 32 -3.71 1.05 35.05
C ASP A 32 -4.37 0.23 33.94
N VAL A 33 -4.75 0.87 32.83
CA VAL A 33 -5.37 0.22 31.67
C VAL A 33 -4.33 -0.55 30.85
N VAL A 34 -3.11 -0.01 30.75
CA VAL A 34 -1.98 -0.67 30.09
C VAL A 34 -1.57 -1.94 30.84
N LEU A 35 -1.49 -1.88 32.18
CA LEU A 35 -1.17 -3.04 33.01
C LEU A 35 -2.27 -4.11 32.98
N ALA A 36 -3.54 -3.70 33.00
CA ALA A 36 -4.67 -4.62 32.85
C ALA A 36 -4.65 -5.30 31.47
N GLY A 37 -4.32 -4.58 30.40
CA GLY A 37 -4.17 -5.14 29.05
C GLY A 37 -3.05 -6.17 28.96
N ILE A 38 -1.88 -5.89 29.52
CA ILE A 38 -0.73 -6.82 29.56
C ILE A 38 -1.08 -8.09 30.36
N ALA A 39 -1.78 -7.94 31.49
CA ALA A 39 -2.19 -9.07 32.32
C ALA A 39 -3.18 -10.00 31.60
N VAL A 40 -4.14 -9.43 30.87
CA VAL A 40 -5.12 -10.22 30.08
C VAL A 40 -4.42 -10.96 28.94
N ILE A 41 -3.48 -10.32 28.23
CA ILE A 41 -2.68 -10.96 27.17
C ILE A 41 -1.84 -12.11 27.75
N ALA A 42 -1.22 -11.91 28.92
CA ALA A 42 -0.43 -12.94 29.59
C ALA A 42 -1.28 -14.13 30.04
N ILE A 43 -2.50 -13.90 30.56
CA ILE A 43 -3.43 -14.96 30.96
C ILE A 43 -3.86 -15.78 29.74
N ILE A 44 -4.24 -15.13 28.63
CA ILE A 44 -4.63 -15.80 27.39
C ILE A 44 -3.46 -16.66 26.85
N ALA A 45 -2.23 -16.13 26.87
CA ALA A 45 -1.03 -16.85 26.45
C ALA A 45 -0.72 -18.07 27.34
N PHE A 46 -0.97 -17.98 28.65
CA PHE A 46 -0.66 -19.04 29.61
C PHE A 46 -1.75 -20.13 29.66
N THR A 47 -3.03 -19.76 29.45
CA THR A 47 -4.11 -20.74 29.31
C THR A 47 -4.06 -21.48 27.98
N GLY A 48 -3.46 -20.87 26.94
CA GLY A 48 -3.27 -21.50 25.63
C GLY A 48 -2.10 -22.51 25.56
N THR A 49 -1.20 -22.54 26.54
CA THR A 49 0.02 -23.38 26.51
C THR A 49 -0.09 -24.69 27.29
N GLY A 50 -1.19 -24.92 28.02
CA GLY A 50 -1.43 -26.16 28.78
C GLY A 50 -1.80 -27.39 27.94
N SER A 51 -2.15 -27.23 26.66
CA SER A 51 -2.56 -28.33 25.77
C SER A 51 -1.60 -28.61 24.61
N ALA A 52 -0.49 -27.89 24.49
CA ALA A 52 0.40 -27.95 23.33
C ALA A 52 1.70 -28.75 23.55
N ARG A 53 1.71 -29.74 24.46
CA ARG A 53 2.88 -30.63 24.67
C ARG A 53 2.71 -32.06 24.13
N ALA A 54 1.65 -32.33 23.37
CA ALA A 54 1.34 -33.65 22.82
C ALA A 54 1.08 -33.69 21.31
N ALA A 55 1.44 -32.64 20.57
CA ALA A 55 1.46 -32.67 19.11
C ALA A 55 2.61 -31.81 18.63
N ALA A 56 3.68 -32.42 18.14
CA ALA A 56 4.58 -31.75 17.22
C ALA A 56 3.96 -31.92 15.83
N PRO A 57 3.37 -30.88 15.20
CA PRO A 57 2.97 -30.99 13.82
C PRO A 57 4.17 -30.66 12.95
N ASP A 58 4.47 -31.62 12.08
CA ASP A 58 5.18 -31.59 10.81
C ASP A 58 5.96 -30.33 10.41
N ALA A 59 7.14 -30.59 9.85
CA ALA A 59 7.99 -29.68 9.08
C ALA A 59 7.31 -29.03 7.84
N LEU A 60 5.99 -29.03 7.76
CA LEU A 60 5.17 -28.30 6.80
C LEU A 60 4.53 -27.04 7.42
N ALA A 61 4.35 -27.00 8.75
CA ALA A 61 3.79 -25.85 9.45
C ALA A 61 4.69 -24.60 9.36
N TRP A 62 6.02 -24.77 9.41
CA TRP A 62 6.94 -23.63 9.22
C TRP A 62 6.92 -23.09 7.77
N ARG A 63 6.60 -23.94 6.78
CA ARG A 63 6.48 -23.53 5.38
C ARG A 63 5.21 -22.69 5.16
N SER A 64 4.11 -23.02 5.83
CA SER A 64 2.90 -22.18 5.81
C SER A 64 3.10 -20.87 6.58
N THR A 65 3.82 -20.88 7.71
CA THR A 65 4.13 -19.62 8.43
C THR A 65 5.12 -18.72 7.66
N MET A 66 6.01 -19.29 6.84
CA MET A 66 6.87 -18.53 5.94
C MET A 66 6.11 -17.96 4.72
N SER A 67 5.08 -18.66 4.24
CA SER A 67 4.26 -18.22 3.10
C SER A 67 3.42 -16.97 3.38
N GLU A 68 3.24 -16.60 4.65
CA GLU A 68 2.43 -15.46 5.10
C GLU A 68 3.23 -14.16 5.29
N ARG A 69 4.57 -14.21 5.22
CA ARG A 69 5.41 -13.00 5.41
C ARG A 69 5.81 -12.40 4.08
N LEU A 70 5.61 -11.09 3.97
CA LEU A 70 6.12 -10.31 2.86
C LEU A 70 7.60 -10.00 3.09
N SER A 71 8.39 -10.11 2.03
CA SER A 71 9.77 -9.62 2.00
C SER A 71 9.75 -8.17 1.53
N ILE A 72 10.19 -7.24 2.38
CA ILE A 72 10.18 -5.80 2.12
C ILE A 72 11.63 -5.31 2.09
N THR A 73 12.09 -4.93 0.90
CA THR A 73 13.47 -4.44 0.67
C THR A 73 13.43 -2.93 0.38
N PRO A 74 13.88 -2.06 1.31
CA PRO A 74 13.92 -0.62 1.08
C PRO A 74 14.84 -0.27 -0.09
N LEU A 75 14.40 0.66 -0.95
CA LEU A 75 15.21 1.17 -2.07
C LEU A 75 16.10 2.36 -1.66
N GLY A 76 15.76 2.99 -0.54
CA GLY A 76 16.51 4.11 0.01
C GLY A 76 16.08 4.41 1.45
N PRO A 77 16.71 5.40 2.10
CA PRO A 77 16.47 5.72 3.50
C PRO A 77 15.15 6.45 3.77
N TYR A 78 14.55 7.10 2.74
CA TYR A 78 13.42 8.02 2.94
C TYR A 78 12.12 7.59 2.25
N ILE A 79 12.22 6.89 1.11
CA ILE A 79 11.07 6.54 0.27
C ILE A 79 11.45 5.32 -0.59
N GLY A 80 10.45 4.49 -0.90
CA GLY A 80 10.56 3.35 -1.80
C GLY A 80 10.93 2.05 -1.09
N ALA A 81 10.18 1.00 -1.41
CA ALA A 81 10.55 -0.39 -1.13
C ALA A 81 10.08 -1.33 -2.24
N GLN A 82 10.84 -2.39 -2.50
CA GLN A 82 10.38 -3.51 -3.31
C GLN A 82 9.79 -4.58 -2.39
N VAL A 83 8.58 -5.04 -2.69
CA VAL A 83 7.87 -6.05 -1.91
C VAL A 83 7.73 -7.33 -2.74
N SER A 84 8.05 -8.48 -2.13
CA SER A 84 7.90 -9.80 -2.73
C SER A 84 7.29 -10.81 -1.73
N GLY A 85 6.86 -11.97 -2.24
CA GLY A 85 6.14 -12.97 -1.43
C GLY A 85 4.62 -12.77 -1.38
N ALA A 86 4.07 -11.86 -2.18
CA ALA A 86 2.64 -11.70 -2.42
C ALA A 86 2.29 -12.10 -3.87
N ASP A 87 1.14 -12.77 -4.03
CA ASP A 87 0.49 -13.02 -5.31
C ASP A 87 -0.80 -12.20 -5.36
N LEU A 88 -0.77 -11.08 -6.07
CA LEU A 88 -1.91 -10.15 -6.20
C LEU A 88 -2.99 -10.68 -7.15
N THR A 89 -2.80 -11.82 -7.82
CA THR A 89 -3.84 -12.45 -8.63
C THR A 89 -4.90 -13.16 -7.76
N ARG A 90 -4.68 -13.22 -6.45
CA ARG A 90 -5.59 -13.84 -5.48
C ARG A 90 -5.82 -12.88 -4.31
N PRO A 91 -6.94 -13.02 -3.59
CA PRO A 91 -7.14 -12.28 -2.36
C PRO A 91 -6.00 -12.54 -1.38
N LEU A 92 -5.37 -11.48 -0.89
CA LEU A 92 -4.36 -11.56 0.17
C LEU A 92 -5.02 -11.95 1.50
N SER A 93 -4.29 -12.71 2.32
CA SER A 93 -4.68 -12.89 3.71
C SER A 93 -4.69 -11.55 4.45
N ASP A 94 -5.43 -11.44 5.54
CA ASP A 94 -5.45 -10.20 6.34
C ASP A 94 -4.06 -9.85 6.87
N ASN A 95 -3.25 -10.85 7.24
CA ASN A 95 -1.88 -10.67 7.69
C ASN A 95 -0.94 -10.16 6.58
N GLN A 96 -1.09 -10.67 5.35
CA GLN A 96 -0.34 -10.14 4.20
C GLN A 96 -0.79 -8.73 3.84
N PHE A 97 -2.09 -8.47 3.86
CA PHE A 97 -2.62 -7.14 3.58
C PHE A 97 -2.16 -6.11 4.62
N GLU A 98 -2.18 -6.46 5.91
CA GLU A 98 -1.67 -5.59 6.98
C GLU A 98 -0.19 -5.25 6.80
N GLN A 99 0.64 -6.24 6.46
CA GLN A 99 2.05 -6.01 6.12
C GLN A 99 2.22 -5.09 4.91
N LEU A 100 1.43 -5.29 3.84
CA LEU A 100 1.47 -4.45 2.65
C LEU A 100 1.02 -3.02 2.96
N TYR A 101 -0.06 -2.86 3.71
CA TYR A 101 -0.59 -1.57 4.14
C TYR A 101 0.46 -0.78 4.94
N HIS A 102 1.09 -1.41 5.93
CA HIS A 102 2.17 -0.77 6.69
C HIS A 102 3.42 -0.51 5.84
N ALA A 103 3.73 -1.36 4.86
CA ALA A 103 4.82 -1.11 3.92
C ALA A 103 4.57 0.15 3.09
N VAL A 104 3.35 0.34 2.56
CA VAL A 104 2.95 1.57 1.85
C VAL A 104 3.07 2.79 2.77
N LEU A 105 2.49 2.73 3.97
CA LEU A 105 2.55 3.86 4.90
C LEU A 105 3.99 4.24 5.30
N ARG A 106 4.85 3.23 5.52
CA ARG A 106 6.24 3.45 5.93
C ARG A 106 7.12 3.94 4.79
N HIS A 107 6.99 3.34 3.62
CA HIS A 107 7.88 3.57 2.48
C HIS A 107 7.31 4.55 1.46
N GLN A 108 6.07 5.01 1.65
CA GLN A 108 5.28 5.94 0.81
C GLN A 108 4.96 5.40 -0.60
N VAL A 109 5.89 4.69 -1.24
CA VAL A 109 5.71 3.96 -2.49
C VAL A 109 6.32 2.57 -2.37
N VAL A 110 5.61 1.56 -2.86
CA VAL A 110 6.09 0.17 -2.88
C VAL A 110 5.92 -0.43 -4.27
N PHE A 111 6.84 -1.31 -4.66
CA PHE A 111 6.85 -1.96 -5.97
C PHE A 111 6.72 -3.47 -5.82
N LEU A 112 5.69 -4.05 -6.45
CA LEU A 112 5.49 -5.49 -6.55
C LEU A 112 5.71 -5.90 -8.01
N ARG A 113 6.73 -6.74 -8.25
CA ARG A 113 7.08 -7.19 -9.60
C ARG A 113 6.30 -8.45 -9.97
N GLU A 114 6.17 -8.67 -11.28
CA GLU A 114 5.63 -9.91 -11.87
C GLU A 114 4.18 -10.19 -11.47
N GLN A 115 3.37 -9.12 -11.34
CA GLN A 115 1.96 -9.21 -10.97
C GLN A 115 1.07 -9.08 -12.22
N ASN A 116 0.63 -10.21 -12.77
CA ASN A 116 -0.29 -10.21 -13.92
C ASN A 116 -1.76 -10.16 -13.48
N ILE A 117 -2.15 -9.02 -12.87
CA ILE A 117 -3.50 -8.82 -12.32
C ILE A 117 -4.50 -8.36 -13.40
N THR A 118 -5.76 -8.76 -13.30
CA THR A 118 -6.86 -8.21 -14.10
C THR A 118 -7.34 -6.87 -13.51
N PRO A 119 -8.06 -6.03 -14.29
CA PRO A 119 -8.69 -4.82 -13.74
C PRO A 119 -9.56 -5.09 -12.52
N ALA A 120 -10.33 -6.19 -12.53
CA ALA A 120 -11.15 -6.59 -11.38
C ALA A 120 -10.31 -6.93 -10.14
N GLN A 121 -9.19 -7.65 -10.31
CA GLN A 121 -8.27 -7.96 -9.21
C GLN A 121 -7.59 -6.70 -8.65
N GLN A 122 -7.24 -5.75 -9.53
CA GLN A 122 -6.70 -4.47 -9.13
C GLN A 122 -7.70 -3.67 -8.29
N ARG A 123 -8.95 -3.56 -8.76
CA ARG A 123 -10.06 -2.94 -8.02
C ARG A 123 -10.27 -3.61 -6.67
N ASP A 124 -10.34 -4.93 -6.63
CA ASP A 124 -10.59 -5.68 -5.41
C ASP A 124 -9.47 -5.48 -4.36
N LEU A 125 -8.22 -5.34 -4.80
CA LEU A 125 -7.11 -4.97 -3.93
C LEU A 125 -7.23 -3.52 -3.45
N ALA A 126 -7.55 -2.58 -4.35
CA ALA A 126 -7.66 -1.16 -4.03
C ALA A 126 -8.79 -0.90 -3.03
N LEU A 127 -9.93 -1.60 -3.16
CA LEU A 127 -11.06 -1.55 -2.22
C LEU A 127 -10.67 -1.96 -0.79
N ARG A 128 -9.61 -2.74 -0.61
CA ARG A 128 -9.11 -3.06 0.73
C ARG A 128 -8.44 -1.87 1.42
N PHE A 129 -7.94 -0.90 0.66
CA PHE A 129 -7.34 0.32 1.20
C PHE A 129 -8.38 1.42 1.47
N GLY A 130 -9.48 1.46 0.72
CA GLY A 130 -10.55 2.44 0.89
C GLY A 130 -11.50 2.52 -0.32
N ASP A 131 -12.42 3.48 -0.28
CA ASP A 131 -13.35 3.71 -1.38
C ASP A 131 -12.61 4.23 -2.63
N LEU A 132 -13.08 3.84 -3.81
CA LEU A 132 -12.48 4.17 -5.09
C LEU A 132 -13.15 5.38 -5.73
N HIS A 133 -12.33 6.28 -6.27
CA HIS A 133 -12.80 7.41 -7.05
C HIS A 133 -12.92 7.05 -8.53
N ILE A 134 -14.06 7.37 -9.15
CA ILE A 134 -14.26 7.24 -10.60
C ILE A 134 -13.88 8.57 -11.24
N HIS A 135 -12.81 8.57 -12.03
CA HIS A 135 -12.31 9.79 -12.66
C HIS A 135 -13.24 10.25 -13.80
N PRO A 136 -13.67 11.52 -13.83
CA PRO A 136 -14.71 11.98 -14.76
C PRO A 136 -14.25 12.10 -16.23
N VAL A 137 -12.93 12.08 -16.50
CA VAL A 137 -12.37 12.42 -17.82
C VAL A 137 -11.62 11.26 -18.50
N TYR A 138 -10.99 10.37 -17.74
CA TYR A 138 -10.13 9.35 -18.34
C TYR A 138 -10.96 8.12 -18.74
N PRO A 139 -10.57 7.39 -19.81
CA PRO A 139 -11.27 6.18 -20.19
C PRO A 139 -11.08 5.07 -19.14
N HIS A 140 -12.07 4.20 -19.02
CA HIS A 140 -12.09 3.12 -18.04
C HIS A 140 -11.89 1.75 -18.68
N ALA A 141 -11.46 0.78 -17.88
CA ALA A 141 -11.35 -0.60 -18.32
C ALA A 141 -12.75 -1.18 -18.60
N PRO A 142 -12.93 -1.98 -19.67
CA PRO A 142 -14.22 -2.60 -19.97
C PRO A 142 -14.74 -3.44 -18.80
N GLY A 143 -15.92 -3.06 -18.28
CA GLY A 143 -16.58 -3.77 -17.18
C GLY A 143 -16.05 -3.45 -15.78
N VAL A 144 -15.11 -2.50 -15.63
CA VAL A 144 -14.59 -2.03 -14.34
C VAL A 144 -14.38 -0.52 -14.40
N GLU A 145 -15.39 0.26 -14.01
CA GLU A 145 -15.43 1.72 -14.14
C GLU A 145 -14.45 2.43 -13.20
N GLU A 146 -14.07 1.78 -12.11
CA GLU A 146 -13.12 2.34 -11.16
C GLU A 146 -11.69 2.39 -11.75
N ILE A 147 -11.37 1.46 -12.66
CA ILE A 147 -10.03 1.32 -13.23
C ILE A 147 -9.88 2.24 -14.43
N ILE A 148 -9.00 3.22 -14.29
CA ILE A 148 -8.61 4.11 -15.39
C ILE A 148 -7.59 3.41 -16.31
N VAL A 149 -7.68 3.66 -17.62
CA VAL A 149 -6.70 3.22 -18.61
C VAL A 149 -5.92 4.42 -19.13
N LEU A 150 -4.64 4.49 -18.79
CA LEU A 150 -3.71 5.47 -19.37
C LEU A 150 -3.04 4.82 -20.58
N ASP A 151 -3.56 5.08 -21.78
CA ASP A 151 -3.01 4.60 -23.05
C ASP A 151 -2.35 5.75 -23.82
N THR A 152 -1.03 5.87 -23.71
CA THR A 152 -0.29 6.95 -24.36
C THR A 152 0.34 6.48 -25.67
N HIS A 153 0.10 7.22 -26.76
CA HIS A 153 0.67 7.00 -28.09
C HIS A 153 0.78 8.33 -28.86
N ASN A 154 1.22 8.32 -30.12
CA ASN A 154 1.44 9.55 -30.89
C ASN A 154 0.21 10.47 -30.99
N ASP A 155 -1.00 9.90 -30.97
CA ASP A 155 -2.26 10.66 -31.04
C ASP A 155 -2.87 10.93 -29.65
N ASN A 156 -2.27 10.38 -28.59
CA ASN A 156 -2.59 10.65 -27.19
C ASN A 156 -1.29 10.83 -26.38
N PRO A 157 -0.62 11.99 -26.51
CA PRO A 157 0.68 12.22 -25.87
C PRO A 157 0.56 12.17 -24.34
N PRO A 158 1.65 11.85 -23.61
CA PRO A 158 1.65 11.84 -22.15
C PRO A 158 1.45 13.26 -21.59
N ASP A 159 0.70 13.36 -20.50
CA ASP A 159 0.34 14.60 -19.79
C ASP A 159 0.86 14.68 -18.35
N ASN A 160 1.53 13.62 -17.88
CA ASN A 160 1.99 13.43 -16.50
C ASN A 160 3.51 13.64 -16.32
N ASP A 161 4.15 14.41 -17.20
CA ASP A 161 5.61 14.67 -17.21
C ASP A 161 6.06 15.83 -16.30
N ASN A 162 5.18 16.27 -15.39
CA ASN A 162 5.43 17.32 -14.41
C ASN A 162 5.28 16.79 -12.98
N TRP A 163 5.96 17.43 -12.01
CA TRP A 163 5.82 17.07 -10.60
C TRP A 163 4.45 17.47 -10.08
N HIS A 164 3.65 16.49 -9.67
CA HIS A 164 2.31 16.69 -9.15
C HIS A 164 1.96 15.73 -8.02
N THR A 165 0.81 15.99 -7.40
CA THR A 165 0.06 15.03 -6.58
C THR A 165 -1.34 14.97 -7.16
N ASP A 166 -1.86 13.76 -7.31
CA ASP A 166 -3.09 13.50 -8.06
C ASP A 166 -4.28 14.28 -7.49
N VAL A 167 -5.01 14.95 -8.39
CA VAL A 167 -6.35 15.52 -8.13
C VAL A 167 -6.41 16.40 -6.86
N THR A 168 -5.38 17.20 -6.60
CA THR A 168 -5.33 18.08 -5.40
C THR A 168 -6.32 19.25 -5.43
N PHE A 169 -7.09 19.41 -6.51
CA PHE A 169 -8.10 20.46 -6.67
C PHE A 169 -9.47 20.13 -6.06
N ILE A 170 -9.71 18.88 -5.61
CA ILE A 170 -10.95 18.49 -4.91
C ILE A 170 -10.77 18.56 -3.38
N ASP A 171 -11.87 18.68 -2.64
CA ASP A 171 -11.85 18.82 -1.18
C ASP A 171 -11.23 17.63 -0.43
N THR A 172 -11.42 16.43 -0.97
CA THR A 172 -10.85 15.19 -0.43
C THR A 172 -9.97 14.53 -1.48
N PRO A 173 -8.71 15.00 -1.65
CA PRO A 173 -7.80 14.40 -2.60
C PRO A 173 -7.55 12.92 -2.29
N PRO A 174 -7.13 12.15 -3.29
CA PRO A 174 -6.67 10.77 -3.12
C PRO A 174 -5.59 10.62 -2.05
N ALA A 175 -5.76 9.64 -1.17
CA ALA A 175 -4.77 9.21 -0.17
C ALA A 175 -3.72 8.25 -0.74
N GLY A 176 -3.95 7.58 -1.88
CA GLY A 176 -2.96 6.71 -2.50
C GLY A 176 -3.43 6.12 -3.83
N ALA A 177 -2.52 5.45 -4.54
CA ALA A 177 -2.83 4.84 -5.82
C ALA A 177 -2.18 3.48 -6.06
N ILE A 178 -2.85 2.63 -6.85
CA ILE A 178 -2.29 1.37 -7.34
C ILE A 178 -2.07 1.48 -8.84
N LEU A 179 -0.81 1.32 -9.26
CA LEU A 179 -0.38 1.46 -10.64
C LEU A 179 0.05 0.12 -11.24
N ALA A 180 -0.59 -0.33 -12.32
CA ALA A 180 -0.26 -1.58 -13.00
C ALA A 180 0.18 -1.34 -14.45
N ALA A 181 1.44 -1.65 -14.76
CA ALA A 181 1.96 -1.61 -16.13
C ALA A 181 1.47 -2.82 -16.93
N LYS A 182 0.95 -2.58 -18.14
CA LYS A 182 0.40 -3.60 -19.05
C LYS A 182 1.18 -3.68 -20.36
N GLU A 183 1.42 -2.53 -20.97
CA GLU A 183 2.27 -2.39 -22.14
C GLU A 183 3.33 -1.34 -21.81
N LEU A 184 4.58 -1.57 -22.24
CA LEU A 184 5.69 -0.67 -21.96
C LEU A 184 6.54 -0.50 -23.23
N PRO A 185 7.14 0.69 -23.44
CA PRO A 185 8.12 0.89 -24.49
C PRO A 185 9.38 0.04 -24.24
N THR A 186 10.19 -0.15 -25.28
CA THR A 186 11.44 -0.93 -25.18
C THR A 186 12.47 -0.33 -24.21
N THR A 187 12.41 0.97 -23.98
CA THR A 187 13.21 1.72 -23.02
C THR A 187 12.45 2.98 -22.61
N GLY A 188 12.85 3.67 -21.53
CA GLY A 188 12.20 4.86 -20.98
C GLY A 188 10.79 4.63 -20.40
N GLY A 189 10.07 5.71 -20.11
CA GLY A 189 8.80 5.65 -19.36
C GLY A 189 8.99 5.53 -17.84
N ASP A 190 10.17 5.88 -17.33
CA ASP A 190 10.47 5.84 -15.90
C ASP A 190 9.53 6.79 -15.13
N THR A 191 8.98 6.31 -14.02
CA THR A 191 8.15 7.11 -13.11
C THR A 191 8.94 7.40 -11.84
N LEU A 192 8.93 8.66 -11.40
CA LEU A 192 9.63 9.11 -10.20
C LEU A 192 8.63 9.52 -9.13
N TRP A 193 8.97 9.22 -7.87
CA TRP A 193 8.25 9.68 -6.68
C TRP A 193 9.19 10.47 -5.77
N THR A 194 8.64 11.44 -5.05
CA THR A 194 9.38 12.25 -4.06
C THR A 194 8.66 12.25 -2.71
N SER A 195 9.43 12.34 -1.62
CA SER A 195 8.90 12.36 -0.26
C SER A 195 8.67 13.79 0.24
N GLY A 196 7.41 14.19 0.35
CA GLY A 196 7.03 15.45 0.99
C GLY A 196 7.45 15.51 2.47
N ILE A 197 7.43 14.38 3.19
CA ILE A 197 7.86 14.29 4.58
C ILE A 197 9.36 14.57 4.71
N ALA A 198 10.19 13.94 3.87
CA ALA A 198 11.63 14.15 3.91
C ALA A 198 12.01 15.58 3.53
N ALA A 199 11.35 16.13 2.50
CA ALA A 199 11.53 17.52 2.09
C ALA A 199 11.16 18.49 3.22
N GLY A 200 9.99 18.31 3.85
CA GLY A 200 9.52 19.13 4.96
C GLY A 200 10.49 19.12 6.16
N LYS A 201 10.97 17.94 6.57
CA LYS A 201 11.98 17.81 7.63
C LYS A 201 13.28 18.54 7.28
N ARG A 202 13.72 18.48 6.02
CA ARG A 202 14.94 19.17 5.59
C ARG A 202 14.76 20.69 5.59
N CYS A 203 13.61 21.19 5.14
CA CYS A 203 13.28 22.61 5.17
C CYS A 203 13.23 23.14 6.61
N GLN A 204 12.64 22.41 7.55
CA GLN A 204 12.64 22.80 8.97
C GLN A 204 14.06 22.91 9.53
N ASN A 205 14.94 21.96 9.19
CA ASN A 205 16.34 21.99 9.63
C ASN A 205 17.17 23.13 9.00
N LEU A 206 16.77 23.64 7.83
CA LEU A 206 17.48 24.71 7.11
C LEU A 206 16.94 26.11 7.43
N SER A 207 15.64 26.23 7.70
CA SER A 207 14.96 27.52 7.92
C SER A 207 15.14 28.09 9.33
N GLY A 208 15.78 27.36 10.24
CA GLY A 208 16.24 27.90 11.52
C GLY A 208 15.16 28.64 12.31
N SER A 209 13.92 28.14 12.32
CA SER A 209 12.93 28.60 13.29
C SER A 209 13.42 28.18 14.69
N CYS A 210 14.07 29.15 15.36
CA CYS A 210 14.39 29.18 16.78
C CYS A 210 13.13 29.36 17.62
#